data_AF-A0A8I0EST2-F1
#
_entry.id   AF-A0A8I0EST2-F1
#
_cell.length_a   1.000
_cell.length_b   1.000
_cell.length_c   1.000
_cell.angle_alpha   90.00
_cell.angle_beta   90.00
_cell.angle_gamma   90.00
#
_symmetry.space_group_name_H-M   'P 1'
#
loop_
_entity.id
_entity.type
_entity.pdbx_description
1 polymer ?
#
loop_
_entity_poly.entity_id
_entity_poly.type
_entity_poly.pdbx_seq_one_letter_code
_entity_poly.pdbx_strand_id
1 'polypeptide(L)' 'MAFRHRRKYDDSVPRALHAAREAYDSATAEYERAIARARGEWAAALAAAIEAGMSYQEIADEVGVSHTSISRAIKQYGAS' A
#
# COMPACT_ATOMS: atom_id res chain seq x y z
N MET A 1 24.87 -41.16 19.18
CA MET A 1 24.77 -41.10 17.70
C MET A 1 23.78 -40.01 17.32
N ALA A 2 24.22 -38.93 16.69
CA ALA A 2 23.33 -37.88 16.22
C ALA A 2 22.80 -38.27 14.84
N PHE A 3 21.53 -38.69 14.75
CA PHE A 3 20.85 -38.83 13.47
C PHE A 3 20.67 -37.44 12.87
N ARG A 4 21.64 -36.98 12.07
CA ARG A 4 21.40 -35.84 11.17
C ARG A 4 20.37 -36.33 10.16
N HIS A 5 19.14 -35.88 10.35
CA HIS A 5 18.04 -36.13 9.43
C HIS A 5 18.47 -35.68 8.03
N ARG A 6 18.78 -36.63 7.13
CA ARG A 6 19.20 -36.32 5.76
C ARG A 6 18.02 -35.63 5.07
N ARG A 7 18.26 -34.45 4.49
CA ARG A 7 17.23 -33.75 3.71
C ARG A 7 16.79 -34.67 2.58
N LYS A 8 15.47 -34.83 2.42
CA LYS A 8 14.85 -35.67 1.36
C LYS A 8 14.76 -34.94 0.01
N TYR A 9 15.25 -33.71 -0.05
CA TYR A 9 15.21 -32.82 -1.19
C TYR A 9 16.62 -32.32 -1.48
N ASP A 10 16.89 -32.00 -2.75
CA ASP A 10 18.13 -31.39 -3.18
C ASP A 10 18.09 -29.85 -2.97
N ASP A 11 19.18 -29.19 -3.34
CA ASP A 11 19.33 -27.74 -3.19
C ASP A 11 18.42 -26.93 -4.13
N SER A 12 17.69 -27.56 -5.06
CA SER A 12 16.72 -26.84 -5.90
C SER A 12 15.51 -26.38 -5.09
N VAL A 13 15.09 -27.17 -4.10
CA VAL A 13 13.88 -26.87 -3.30
C VAL A 13 14.07 -25.64 -2.40
N PRO A 14 15.14 -25.53 -1.57
CA PRO A 14 15.39 -24.30 -0.82
C PRO A 14 15.60 -23.08 -1.72
N ARG A 15 16.26 -23.25 -2.88
CA ARG A 15 16.50 -22.15 -3.83
C ARG A 15 15.20 -21.61 -4.40
N ALA A 16 14.30 -22.51 -4.82
CA ALA A 16 12.98 -22.14 -5.30
C ALA A 16 12.15 -21.44 -4.22
N LEU A 17 12.25 -21.90 -2.96
CA LEU A 17 11.57 -21.27 -1.83
C LEU A 17 12.09 -19.84 -1.58
N HIS A 18 13.41 -19.64 -1.58
CA HIS A 18 14.01 -18.32 -1.43
C HIS A 18 13.62 -17.39 -2.57
N ALA A 19 13.71 -17.86 -3.82
CA ALA A 19 13.31 -17.08 -4.99
C ALA A 19 11.82 -16.69 -4.94
N ALA A 20 10.94 -17.61 -4.53
CA ALA A 20 9.52 -17.32 -4.36
C ALA A 20 9.27 -16.26 -3.26
N ARG A 21 10.01 -16.32 -2.15
CA ARG A 21 9.92 -15.33 -1.08
C ARG A 21 10.39 -13.95 -1.53
N GLU A 22 11.52 -13.87 -2.23
CA GLU A 22 12.05 -12.62 -2.77
C GLU A 22 11.10 -11.99 -3.79
N ALA A 23 10.49 -12.81 -4.65
CA ALA A 23 9.48 -12.37 -5.60
C ALA A 23 8.23 -11.81 -4.90
N TYR A 24 7.73 -12.51 -3.88
CA TYR A 24 6.61 -12.05 -3.07
C TYR A 24 6.90 -10.71 -2.37
N ASP A 25 8.09 -10.58 -1.77
CA ASP A 25 8.49 -9.37 -1.08
C ASP A 25 8.66 -8.20 -2.05
N SER A 26 9.21 -8.45 -3.23
CA SER A 26 9.33 -7.44 -4.29
C SER A 26 7.96 -6.96 -4.78
N ALA A 27 7.02 -7.89 -5.02
CA ALA A 27 5.66 -7.57 -5.43
C ALA A 27 4.90 -6.79 -4.33
N THR A 28 5.10 -7.16 -3.07
CA THR A 28 4.51 -6.44 -1.93
C THR A 28 5.04 -5.02 -1.84
N ALA A 29 6.36 -4.84 -1.96
CA ALA A 29 6.98 -3.52 -1.93
C ALA A 29 6.53 -2.63 -3.10
N GLU A 30 6.35 -3.21 -4.29
CA GLU A 30 5.79 -2.48 -5.43
C GLU A 30 4.35 -2.04 -5.19
N TYR A 31 3.50 -2.95 -4.70
CA TYR A 31 2.12 -2.65 -4.34
C TYR A 31 2.03 -1.55 -3.27
N GLU A 32 2.85 -1.62 -2.22
CA GLU A 32 2.90 -0.61 -1.17
C GLU A 32 3.29 0.77 -1.71
N ARG A 33 4.30 0.84 -2.59
CA ARG A 33 4.68 2.09 -3.28
C ARG A 33 3.55 2.63 -4.14
N ALA A 34 2.87 1.77 -4.90
CA ALA A 34 1.75 2.18 -5.75
C ALA A 34 0.58 2.75 -4.92
N ILE A 35 0.24 2.08 -3.82
CA ILE A 35 -0.81 2.54 -2.89
C ILE A 35 -0.40 3.86 -2.20
N ALA A 36 0.86 3.98 -1.76
CA ALA A 36 1.35 5.22 -1.16
C ALA A 36 1.25 6.41 -2.14
N ARG A 37 1.65 6.19 -3.39
CA ARG A 37 1.51 7.19 -4.47
C ARG A 37 0.05 7.58 -4.70
N ALA A 38 -0.84 6.59 -4.88
CA ALA A 38 -2.26 6.85 -5.12
C ALA A 38 -2.92 7.61 -3.96
N ARG A 39 -2.53 7.32 -2.70
CA ARG A 39 -2.98 8.07 -1.52
C ARG A 39 -2.51 9.52 -1.54
N GLY A 40 -1.26 9.76 -1.95
CA GLY A 40 -0.71 11.11 -2.09
C GLY A 40 -1.43 11.92 -3.17
N GLU A 41 -1.64 11.32 -4.35
CA GLU A 41 -2.39 11.94 -5.45
C GLU A 41 -3.84 12.25 -5.04
N TRP A 42 -4.48 11.33 -4.32
CA TRP A 42 -5.83 11.56 -3.79
C TRP A 42 -5.90 12.73 -2.81
N ALA A 43 -4.98 12.78 -1.85
CA ALA A 43 -4.95 13.87 -0.88
C ALA A 43 -4.64 15.23 -1.52
N ALA A 44 -3.75 15.27 -2.52
CA ALA A 44 -3.46 16.48 -3.29
C ALA A 44 -4.71 16.97 -4.07
N ALA A 45 -5.47 16.05 -4.69
CA ALA A 45 -6.72 16.40 -5.37
C ALA A 45 -7.77 16.95 -4.40
N LEU A 46 -7.90 16.35 -3.21
CA LEU A 46 -8.78 16.85 -2.15
C LEU A 46 -8.39 18.25 -1.68
N ALA A 47 -7.09 18.51 -1.46
CA ALA A 47 -6.59 19.82 -1.09
C ALA A 47 -6.91 20.87 -2.17
N ALA A 48 -6.68 20.55 -3.44
CA ALA A 48 -7.00 21.43 -4.56
C ALA A 48 -8.50 21.75 -4.66
N ALA A 49 -9.37 20.77 -4.42
CA ALA A 49 -10.82 20.99 -4.39
C ALA A 49 -11.24 21.96 -3.27
N ILE A 50 -10.64 21.82 -2.08
CA ILE A 50 -10.87 22.72 -0.95
C ILE A 50 -10.35 24.13 -1.25
N GLU A 51 -9.16 24.26 -1.84
CA GLU A 51 -8.60 25.54 -2.26
C GLU A 51 -9.45 26.23 -3.34
N ALA A 52 -10.10 25.46 -4.21
CA ALA A 52 -11.08 25.94 -5.18
C ALA A 52 -12.43 26.33 -4.56
N GLY A 53 -12.61 26.11 -3.25
CA GLY A 53 -13.80 26.52 -2.49
C GLY A 53 -14.87 25.45 -2.32
N MET A 54 -14.63 24.19 -2.72
CA MET A 54 -15.58 23.11 -2.44
C MET A 54 -15.64 22.82 -0.95
N SER A 55 -16.86 22.69 -0.43
CA SER A 55 -17.09 22.19 0.92
C SER A 55 -16.84 20.68 0.99
N TYR A 56 -16.60 20.18 2.20
CA TYR A 56 -16.35 18.75 2.42
C TYR A 56 -17.57 17.90 2.04
N GLN A 57 -18.78 18.47 2.16
CA GLN A 57 -20.02 17.82 1.76
C GLN A 57 -20.13 17.67 0.24
N GLU A 58 -19.84 18.74 -0.50
CA GLU A 58 -19.83 18.68 -1.97
C GLU A 58 -18.80 17.68 -2.48
N ILE A 59 -17.61 17.64 -1.88
CA ILE A 59 -16.58 16.66 -2.24
C ILE A 59 -17.04 15.23 -1.93
N ALA A 60 -17.65 14.99 -0.76
CA ALA A 60 -18.15 13.69 -0.36
C ALA A 60 -19.25 13.18 -1.30
N ASP A 61 -20.17 14.06 -1.68
CA ASP A 61 -21.27 13.76 -2.59
C ASP A 61 -20.76 13.49 -4.01
N GLU A 62 -19.75 14.23 -4.47
CA GLU A 62 -19.15 14.07 -5.81
C GLU A 62 -18.42 12.74 -5.97
N VAL A 63 -17.60 12.36 -4.99
CA VAL A 63 -16.71 11.19 -5.10
C VAL A 63 -17.22 9.94 -4.38
N GLY A 64 -18.37 10.05 -3.71
CA GLY A 64 -19.05 8.92 -3.07
C GLY A 64 -18.34 8.35 -1.84
N VAL A 65 -17.68 9.20 -1.04
CA VAL A 65 -16.97 8.78 0.18
C VAL A 65 -17.43 9.57 1.40
N SER A 66 -17.22 9.03 2.60
CA SER A 66 -17.55 9.73 3.84
C SER A 66 -16.62 10.92 4.14
N HIS A 67 -17.13 11.92 4.87
CA HIS A 67 -16.32 13.03 5.41
C HIS A 67 -15.13 12.54 6.24
N THR A 68 -15.32 11.45 6.99
CA THR A 68 -14.25 10.85 7.80
C THR A 68 -13.12 10.31 6.93
N SER A 69 -13.43 9.80 5.73
CA SER A 69 -12.43 9.33 4.78
C SER A 69 -11.63 10.49 4.17
N ILE A 70 -12.32 11.58 3.81
CA ILE A 70 -11.70 12.82 3.32
C ILE A 70 -10.75 13.42 4.38
N SER A 71 -11.25 13.61 5.61
CA SER A 71 -10.45 14.16 6.72
C SER A 71 -9.21 13.32 7.01
N ARG A 72 -9.34 11.99 6.98
CA ARG A 72 -8.21 11.08 7.20
C ARG A 72 -7.16 11.19 6.09
N ALA A 73 -7.58 11.26 4.83
CA ALA A 73 -6.68 11.38 3.69
C ALA A 73 -5.85 12.68 3.76
N ILE A 74 -6.51 13.81 4.04
CA ILE A 74 -5.84 15.11 4.19
C ILE A 74 -4.87 15.11 5.37
N LYS A 75 -5.27 14.56 6.52
CA LYS A 75 -4.41 14.49 7.71
C LYS A 75 -3.16 13.64 7.49
N GLN A 76 -3.28 12.53 6.76
CA GLN A 76 -2.15 11.65 6.45
C GLN A 76 -1.16 12.33 5.49
N TYR A 77 -1.65 13.18 4.59
CA TYR A 77 -0.81 13.96 3.69
C TYR A 77 -0.08 15.11 4.39
N GLY A 78 -0.78 15.91 5.19
CA GLY A 78 -0.18 17.05 5.92
C GLY A 78 0.74 16.67 7.09
N ALA A 79 0.80 15.38 7.46
CA ALA A 79 1.71 14.85 8.48
C ALA A 79 2.98 14.21 7.88
N SER A 80 3.12 14.20 6.55
CA SER A 80 4.32 13.73 5.84
C SER A 80 5.22 14.89 5.43
#